data_AF-A0A2E7JCY3-F1
#
_entry.id   AF-A0A2E7JCY3-F1
#
_cell.length_a   1.000
_cell.length_b   1.000
_cell.length_c   1.000
_cell.angle_alpha   90.00
_cell.angle_beta   90.00
_cell.angle_gamma   90.00
#
_symmetry.space_group_name_H-M   'P 1'
#
loop_
_entity.id
_entity.type
_entity.pdbx_description
1 polymer ?
#
loop_
_entity_poly.entity_id
_entity_poly.type
_entity_poly.pdbx_seq_one_letter_code
_entity_poly.pdbx_strand_id
1 'polypeptide(L)'
;METNQAISVLEETRTFHHGIGLRGELTLESVIRYRAAIAIEWIKEDLRRGVQPENVKTFSELHDVVDANIYLLDEDHPIPKAGNFYDWEELDVQGVCDQFIRVMNIINDWLETRYYVRNHPTY
;
A
#
# COMPACT_ATOMS: atom_id res chain seq x y z
N MET A 1 -7.45 29.41 13.46
CA MET A 1 -7.19 28.85 12.12
C MET A 1 -7.44 27.36 12.27
N GLU A 2 -8.60 26.88 11.80
CA GLU A 2 -8.81 25.44 11.69
C GLU A 2 -7.85 24.95 10.61
N THR A 3 -6.78 24.27 11.02
CA THR A 3 -5.99 23.45 10.12
C THR A 3 -6.93 22.37 9.61
N ASN A 4 -7.40 22.52 8.36
CA ASN A 4 -8.00 21.40 7.63
C ASN A 4 -6.97 20.27 7.66
N GLN A 5 -7.19 19.28 8.54
CA GLN A 5 -6.40 18.06 8.54
C GLN A 5 -6.58 17.43 7.15
N ALA A 6 -5.46 17.13 6.50
CA ALA A 6 -5.52 16.43 5.22
C ALA A 6 -6.21 15.07 5.43
N ILE A 7 -7.16 14.73 4.57
CA ILE A 7 -7.90 13.48 4.63
C ILE A 7 -7.09 12.41 3.89
N SER A 8 -6.83 11.28 4.55
CA SER A 8 -6.17 10.13 3.94
C SER A 8 -6.98 9.58 2.78
N VAL A 9 -6.30 9.14 1.74
CA VAL A 9 -6.87 8.35 0.64
C VAL A 9 -7.56 7.09 1.14
N LEU A 10 -7.19 6.58 2.32
CA LEU A 10 -7.80 5.41 2.95
C LEU A 10 -9.25 5.66 3.39
N GLU A 11 -9.62 6.91 3.67
CA GLU A 11 -11.02 7.31 3.95
C GLU A 11 -11.85 7.46 2.67
N GLU A 12 -11.19 7.42 1.51
CA GLU A 12 -11.75 7.78 0.22
C GLU A 12 -11.35 6.80 -0.90
N THR A 13 -10.99 5.56 -0.54
CA THR A 13 -10.42 4.55 -1.45
C THR A 13 -11.26 4.35 -2.72
N ARG A 14 -12.58 4.45 -2.59
CA ARG A 14 -13.57 4.34 -3.68
C ARG A 14 -13.52 5.46 -4.71
N THR A 15 -13.00 6.62 -4.33
CA THR A 15 -13.01 7.83 -5.16
C THR A 15 -11.63 8.13 -5.75
N PHE A 16 -10.56 7.59 -5.15
CA PHE A 16 -9.22 7.74 -5.68
C PHE A 16 -8.90 6.65 -6.71
N HIS A 17 -8.69 7.07 -7.95
CA HIS A 17 -8.27 6.16 -9.01
C HIS A 17 -6.75 5.96 -9.01
N HIS A 18 -6.28 4.79 -8.55
CA HIS A 18 -4.87 4.42 -8.51
C HIS A 18 -4.26 4.03 -9.87
N GLY A 19 -5.08 3.76 -10.91
CA GLY A 19 -4.61 3.43 -12.27
C GLY A 19 -3.87 2.09 -12.41
N ILE A 20 -3.76 1.31 -11.34
CA ILE A 20 -3.12 -0.01 -11.34
C ILE A 20 -4.16 -1.09 -11.68
N GLY A 21 -3.88 -1.92 -12.67
CA GLY A 21 -4.66 -3.12 -12.96
C GLY A 21 -3.89 -4.39 -12.61
N LEU A 22 -4.59 -5.45 -12.21
CA LEU A 22 -4.02 -6.78 -12.13
C LEU A 22 -3.63 -7.23 -13.55
N ARG A 23 -2.36 -7.59 -13.75
CA ARG A 23 -1.83 -8.00 -15.05
C ARG A 23 -1.53 -9.49 -15.05
N GLY A 24 -1.98 -10.19 -16.09
CA GLY A 24 -1.67 -11.62 -16.30
C GLY A 24 -2.62 -12.56 -15.56
N GLU A 25 -2.13 -13.76 -15.26
CA GLU A 25 -2.90 -14.81 -14.59
C GLU A 25 -3.05 -14.54 -13.09
N LEU A 26 -4.23 -14.85 -12.54
CA LEU A 26 -4.52 -14.73 -11.11
C LEU A 26 -3.75 -15.78 -10.31
N THR A 27 -2.63 -15.34 -9.73
CA THR A 27 -1.75 -16.14 -8.87
C THR A 27 -1.39 -15.33 -7.62
N LEU A 28 -1.00 -16.00 -6.53
CA LEU A 28 -0.53 -15.31 -5.31
C LEU A 28 0.56 -14.28 -5.61
N GLU A 29 1.52 -14.64 -6.47
CA GLU A 29 2.60 -13.72 -6.87
C GLU A 29 2.10 -12.49 -7.64
N SER A 30 1.16 -12.68 -8.56
CA SER A 30 0.54 -11.56 -9.28
C SER A 30 -0.23 -10.63 -8.35
N VAL A 31 -0.93 -11.19 -7.36
CA VAL A 31 -1.71 -10.44 -6.36
C VAL A 31 -0.78 -9.68 -5.43
N ILE A 32 0.33 -10.28 -4.96
CA ILE A 32 1.35 -9.57 -4.16
C ILE A 32 1.86 -8.32 -4.89
N ARG A 33 2.26 -8.47 -6.16
CA ARG A 33 2.77 -7.35 -6.97
C ARG A 33 1.70 -6.28 -7.20
N TYR A 34 0.48 -6.73 -7.48
CA TYR A 34 -0.66 -5.85 -7.67
C TYR A 34 -1.00 -5.04 -6.42
N ARG A 35 -1.14 -5.70 -5.26
CA ARG A 35 -1.42 -5.08 -3.96
C ARG A 35 -0.32 -4.09 -3.57
N ALA A 36 0.94 -4.47 -3.73
CA ALA A 36 2.06 -3.57 -3.45
C ALA A 36 2.02 -2.31 -4.34
N ALA A 37 1.70 -2.45 -5.63
CA ALA A 37 1.59 -1.31 -6.53
C ALA A 37 0.44 -0.36 -6.13
N ILE A 38 -0.72 -0.88 -5.74
CA ILE A 38 -1.83 -0.05 -5.24
C ILE A 38 -1.44 0.67 -3.96
N ALA A 39 -0.91 -0.07 -2.99
CA ALA A 39 -0.46 0.49 -1.72
C ALA A 39 0.52 1.65 -1.93
N ILE A 40 1.48 1.49 -2.84
CA ILE A 40 2.44 2.55 -3.18
C ILE A 40 1.75 3.78 -3.77
N GLU A 41 0.77 3.63 -4.66
CA GLU A 41 0.03 4.80 -5.20
C GLU A 41 -0.81 5.51 -4.13
N TRP A 42 -1.42 4.76 -3.21
CA TRP A 42 -2.12 5.34 -2.07
C TRP A 42 -1.17 6.07 -1.12
N ILE A 43 -0.02 5.48 -0.78
CA ILE A 43 0.98 6.13 0.08
C ILE A 43 1.54 7.39 -0.60
N LYS A 44 1.80 7.36 -1.92
CA LYS A 44 2.22 8.55 -2.67
C LYS A 44 1.19 9.67 -2.58
N GLU A 45 -0.08 9.33 -2.71
CA GLU A 45 -1.16 10.31 -2.62
C GLU A 45 -1.25 10.90 -1.20
N ASP A 46 -1.12 10.09 -0.16
CA ASP A 46 -1.13 10.56 1.22
C ASP A 46 0.08 11.42 1.58
N LEU A 47 1.26 11.10 1.04
CA LEU A 47 2.42 11.97 1.11
C LEU A 47 2.16 13.32 0.41
N ARG A 48 1.58 13.28 -0.81
CA ARG A 48 1.24 14.49 -1.59
C ARG A 48 0.20 15.37 -0.88
N ARG A 49 -0.78 14.77 -0.20
CA ARG A 49 -1.80 15.46 0.60
C ARG A 49 -1.24 16.00 1.92
N GLY A 50 -0.04 15.58 2.33
CA GLY A 50 0.54 15.93 3.62
C GLY A 50 -0.08 15.19 4.81
N VAL A 51 -0.70 14.04 4.54
CA VAL A 51 -1.21 13.12 5.58
C VAL A 51 -0.03 12.43 6.24
N GLN A 52 0.81 11.78 5.42
CA GLN A 52 2.01 11.10 5.90
C GLN A 52 3.22 12.05 5.89
N PRO A 53 4.15 11.91 6.86
CA PRO A 53 5.34 12.73 6.89
C PRO A 53 6.29 12.37 5.75
N GLU A 54 6.86 13.38 5.11
CA GLU A 54 7.72 13.25 3.93
C GLU A 54 8.99 12.41 4.16
N ASN A 55 9.42 12.27 5.42
CA ASN A 55 10.60 11.53 5.85
C ASN A 55 10.31 10.11 6.33
N VAL A 56 9.09 9.58 6.12
CA VAL A 56 8.77 8.18 6.39
C VAL A 56 9.69 7.25 5.58
N LYS A 57 10.19 6.21 6.25
CA LYS A 57 11.20 5.26 5.73
C LYS A 57 10.72 3.83 5.68
N THR A 58 9.78 3.48 6.54
CA THR A 58 9.32 2.09 6.68
C THR A 58 7.81 2.04 6.70
N PHE A 59 7.25 0.90 6.31
CA PHE A 59 5.82 0.63 6.37
C PHE A 59 5.30 0.75 7.81
N SER A 60 6.10 0.30 8.80
CA SER A 60 5.71 0.39 10.21
C SER A 60 5.51 1.84 10.67
N GLU A 61 6.30 2.79 10.17
CA GLU A 61 6.16 4.22 10.52
C GLU A 61 4.87 4.83 9.96
N LEU A 62 4.26 4.25 8.92
CA LEU A 62 2.97 4.72 8.40
C LEU A 62 1.84 4.58 9.45
N HIS A 63 1.98 3.63 10.38
CA HIS A 63 1.03 3.40 11.47
C HIS A 63 0.96 4.55 12.49
N ASP A 64 1.94 5.45 12.49
CA ASP A 64 1.94 6.61 13.39
C ASP A 64 0.80 7.60 13.06
N VAL A 65 0.24 7.52 11.85
CA VAL A 65 -0.79 8.45 11.36
C VAL A 65 -2.08 7.75 10.93
N VAL A 66 -1.99 6.58 10.30
CA VAL A 66 -3.16 5.86 9.74
C VAL A 66 -3.10 4.37 10.10
N ASP A 67 -4.19 3.63 9.97
CA ASP A 67 -4.09 2.17 9.97
C ASP A 67 -3.50 1.68 8.64
N ALA A 68 -2.17 1.55 8.61
CA ALA A 68 -1.45 1.19 7.38
C ALA A 68 -1.81 -0.20 6.85
N ASN A 69 -2.42 -1.09 7.65
CA ASN A 69 -2.89 -2.38 7.16
C ASN A 69 -3.96 -2.23 6.08
N ILE A 70 -4.72 -1.13 6.09
CA ILE A 70 -5.72 -0.85 5.06
C ILE A 70 -5.05 -0.68 3.69
N TYR A 71 -3.80 -0.16 3.61
CA TYR A 71 -3.07 -0.11 2.33
C TYR A 71 -2.88 -1.51 1.72
N LEU A 72 -2.88 -2.57 2.53
CA LEU A 72 -2.67 -3.94 2.06
C LEU A 72 -3.91 -4.57 1.44
N LEU A 73 -5.08 -3.92 1.53
CA LEU A 73 -6.37 -4.44 1.08
C LEU A 73 -6.99 -3.61 -0.05
N ASP A 74 -7.62 -4.26 -1.02
CA ASP A 74 -8.51 -3.62 -2.01
C ASP A 74 -9.82 -4.37 -2.01
N GLU A 75 -10.59 -4.12 -0.95
CA GLU A 75 -11.84 -4.80 -0.67
C GLU A 75 -12.91 -4.55 -1.74
N ASP A 76 -12.78 -3.46 -2.50
CA ASP A 76 -13.70 -3.11 -3.58
C ASP A 76 -13.31 -3.77 -4.93
N HIS A 77 -12.24 -4.57 -4.97
CA HIS A 77 -11.82 -5.27 -6.19
C HIS A 77 -12.91 -6.25 -6.68
N PRO A 78 -13.26 -6.26 -7.99
CA PRO A 78 -14.32 -7.15 -8.50
C PRO A 78 -14.01 -8.64 -8.41
N ILE A 79 -12.73 -9.01 -8.22
CA ILE A 79 -12.27 -10.38 -7.99
C ILE A 79 -11.79 -10.47 -6.53
N PRO A 80 -12.50 -11.18 -5.63
CA PRO A 80 -12.20 -11.21 -4.20
C PRO A 80 -10.75 -11.63 -3.87
N LYS A 81 -10.28 -12.72 -4.48
CA LYS A 81 -8.90 -13.21 -4.37
C LYS A 81 -7.80 -12.21 -4.79
N ALA A 82 -8.14 -11.19 -5.56
CA ALA A 82 -7.17 -10.13 -5.91
C ALA A 82 -7.24 -8.93 -4.95
N GLY A 83 -8.37 -8.75 -4.26
CA GLY A 83 -8.55 -7.72 -3.25
C GLY A 83 -7.92 -8.06 -1.90
N ASN A 84 -7.88 -9.34 -1.54
CA ASN A 84 -7.29 -9.80 -0.28
C ASN A 84 -6.76 -11.25 -0.39
N PHE A 85 -6.01 -11.69 0.62
CA PHE A 85 -5.48 -13.05 0.70
C PHE A 85 -6.37 -14.03 1.49
N TYR A 86 -7.39 -13.55 2.21
CA TYR A 86 -8.31 -14.38 3.00
C TYR A 86 -9.19 -15.29 2.13
N ASP A 87 -9.43 -14.90 0.87
CA ASP A 87 -10.23 -15.69 -0.09
C ASP A 87 -9.46 -16.86 -0.74
N TRP A 88 -8.18 -17.06 -0.41
CA TRP A 88 -7.37 -18.16 -0.94
C TRP A 88 -7.46 -19.38 -0.03
N GLU A 89 -8.30 -20.36 -0.40
CA GLU A 89 -8.58 -21.58 0.37
C GLU A 89 -7.33 -22.42 0.70
N GLU A 90 -6.28 -22.33 -0.10
CA GLU A 90 -5.01 -23.03 0.14
C GLU A 90 -4.15 -22.38 1.24
N LEU A 91 -4.49 -21.17 1.69
CA LEU A 91 -3.76 -20.46 2.74
C LEU A 91 -4.43 -20.68 4.10
N ASP A 92 -3.64 -21.08 5.08
CA ASP A 92 -4.02 -20.92 6.48
C ASP A 92 -3.72 -19.49 6.96
N VAL A 93 -4.02 -19.21 8.23
CA VAL A 93 -3.79 -17.88 8.83
C VAL A 93 -2.33 -17.44 8.68
N GLN A 94 -1.38 -18.36 8.84
CA GLN A 94 0.05 -18.04 8.70
C GLN A 94 0.40 -17.77 7.23
N GLY A 95 -0.12 -18.55 6.29
CA GLY A 95 0.08 -18.36 4.86
C GLY A 95 -0.45 -17.02 4.35
N VAL A 96 -1.58 -16.56 4.91
CA VAL A 96 -2.12 -15.21 4.66
C VAL A 96 -1.16 -14.15 5.20
N CYS A 97 -0.71 -14.27 6.45
CA CYS A 97 0.27 -13.36 7.05
C CYS A 97 1.56 -13.29 6.23
N ASP A 98 2.05 -14.44 5.76
CA ASP A 98 3.25 -14.52 4.93
C ASP A 98 3.09 -13.75 3.61
N GLN A 99 1.92 -13.79 2.97
CA GLN A 99 1.68 -13.00 1.76
C GLN A 99 1.66 -11.49 2.06
N PHE A 100 1.01 -11.08 3.16
CA PHE A 100 1.02 -9.67 3.57
C PHE A 100 2.42 -9.17 3.90
N ILE A 101 3.26 -9.99 4.56
CA ILE A 101 4.66 -9.66 4.82
C ILE A 101 5.42 -9.44 3.51
N ARG A 102 5.18 -10.25 2.48
CA ARG A 102 5.80 -10.07 1.17
C ARG A 102 5.37 -8.76 0.49
N VAL A 103 4.10 -8.37 0.63
CA VAL A 103 3.63 -7.05 0.16
C VAL A 103 4.33 -5.92 0.92
N MET A 104 4.38 -6.01 2.26
CA MET A 104 5.05 -5.01 3.11
C MET A 104 6.54 -4.87 2.78
N ASN A 105 7.24 -5.96 2.46
CA ASN A 105 8.64 -5.91 2.05
C ASN A 105 8.85 -5.09 0.77
N ILE A 106 8.00 -5.26 -0.25
CA ILE A 106 8.07 -4.47 -1.49
C ILE A 106 7.83 -2.97 -1.19
N ILE A 107 6.87 -2.67 -0.31
CA ILE A 107 6.58 -1.29 0.09
C ILE A 107 7.77 -0.69 0.86
N ASN A 108 8.39 -1.45 1.77
CA ASN A 108 9.58 -1.04 2.51
C ASN A 108 10.74 -0.73 1.55
N ASP A 109 11.04 -1.61 0.61
CA ASP A 109 12.10 -1.40 -0.39
C ASP A 109 11.86 -0.09 -1.17
N TRP A 110 10.60 0.18 -1.54
CA TRP A 110 10.23 1.43 -2.21
C TRP A 110 10.38 2.66 -1.31
N LEU A 111 9.92 2.61 -0.06
CA LEU A 111 10.03 3.71 0.91
C LEU A 111 11.48 4.04 1.22
N GLU A 112 12.32 3.03 1.44
CA GLU A 112 13.75 3.20 1.69
C GLU A 112 14.45 3.81 0.48
N THR A 113 14.19 3.28 -0.72
CA THR A 113 14.74 3.82 -1.98
C THR A 113 14.33 5.28 -2.18
N ARG A 114 13.05 5.61 -1.97
CA ARG A 114 12.52 6.97 -2.05
C ARG A 114 13.22 7.90 -1.05
N TYR A 115 13.34 7.46 0.20
CA TYR A 115 14.03 8.23 1.24
C TYR A 115 15.49 8.48 0.85
N TYR A 116 16.20 7.44 0.39
CA TYR A 116 17.60 7.56 -0.02
C TYR A 116 17.77 8.57 -1.15
N VAL A 117 17.00 8.44 -2.24
CA VAL A 117 17.05 9.33 -3.42
C VAL A 117 16.75 10.79 -3.04
N ARG A 118 15.75 11.01 -2.18
CA ARG A 118 15.39 12.35 -1.70
C ARG A 118 16.53 13.02 -0.92
N ASN A 119 17.25 12.26 -0.10
CA ASN A 119 18.29 12.81 0.78
C ASN A 119 19.69 12.79 0.14
N HIS A 120 19.86 12.13 -1.01
CA HIS A 120 21.11 12.08 -1.77
C HIS A 120 20.85 12.35 -3.26
N PRO A 121 20.40 13.57 -3.64
CA PRO A 121 20.19 13.91 -5.03
C PRO A 121 21.52 13.82 -5.79
N THR A 122 21.64 12.89 -6.72
CA THR A 122 22.76 12.83 -7.66
C THR A 122 22.67 14.03 -8.60
N TYR A 123 23.65 14.94 -8.52
CA TYR A 123 23.80 16.11 -9.39
C TYR A 123 24.27 15.75 -10.80
#